data_AF-A0AAN5C2S3-F1
#
_entry.id   AF-A0AAN5C2S3-F1
#
_cell.length_a   1.000
_cell.length_b   1.000
_cell.length_c   1.000
_cell.angle_alpha   90.00
_cell.angle_beta   90.00
_cell.angle_gamma   90.00
#
_symmetry.space_group_name_H-M   'P 1'
#
loop_
_entity.id
_entity.type
_entity.pdbx_description
1 polymer ?
#
loop_
_entity_poly.entity_id
_entity_poly.type
_entity_poly.pdbx_seq_one_letter_code
_entity_poly.pdbx_strand_id
1 'polypeptide(L)'
;MAWSLIHAAWLHYILAIINAHDWTMRYVTTFATEIFSLLNSIIYFHKAIQELERAHDTLSFAAFLYAVIGAVGTMLLAIFLSTAESWKPLFHRYIRMGLTEYAAAISIIIFIGMPHIGELAHLDKMTLPVSSSFKPTSPDRDKFFVEFWTLPVGWVFAAIVPGIIITILFFFDHEVSSIICTIDRYGTRKPGGFAWDIILLGTTTALCGILGIPPANGLLPQAPLHSESLMHSEREQRTVITDGEEKVETHEVKRVYEQRWSSFLHAGAILLFVSPPFMKVLGLTPTSVLAGLFMFMGEQSLSVK
;
A
#
# COMPACT_ATOMS: atom_id res chain seq x y z
N MET A 1 16.24 13.81 12.60
CA MET A 1 15.66 13.25 11.35
C MET A 1 16.75 12.93 10.35
N ALA A 2 17.42 13.90 9.70
CA ALA A 2 18.45 13.63 8.68
C ALA A 2 19.55 12.66 9.16
N TRP A 3 20.20 12.94 10.31
CA TRP A 3 21.22 12.05 10.87
C TRP A 3 20.71 10.66 11.24
N SER A 4 19.49 10.54 11.76
CA SER A 4 18.89 9.22 12.07
C SER A 4 18.69 8.38 10.81
N LEU A 5 18.29 9.01 9.70
CA LEU A 5 18.07 8.35 8.41
C LEU A 5 19.38 8.03 7.69
N ILE A 6 20.38 8.91 7.78
CA ILE A 6 21.75 8.61 7.37
C ILE A 6 22.29 7.43 8.18
N HIS A 7 22.02 7.41 9.50
CA HIS A 7 22.43 6.30 10.33
C HIS A 7 21.73 4.99 9.96
N ALA A 8 20.44 5.06 9.62
CA ALA A 8 19.72 3.91 9.12
C ALA A 8 20.34 3.40 7.80
N ALA A 9 20.75 4.28 6.89
CA ALA A 9 21.27 3.87 5.59
C ALA A 9 22.53 3.00 5.65
N TRP A 10 23.55 3.40 6.43
CA TRP A 10 24.76 2.58 6.56
C TRP A 10 24.49 1.28 7.33
N LEU A 11 23.56 1.27 8.29
CA LEU A 11 23.13 0.04 8.95
C LEU A 11 22.46 -0.93 7.98
N HIS A 12 21.61 -0.45 7.06
CA HIS A 12 21.05 -1.27 5.98
C HIS A 12 22.14 -1.84 5.06
N TYR A 13 23.18 -1.06 4.74
CA TYR A 13 24.31 -1.57 3.95
C TYR A 13 25.05 -2.68 4.69
N ILE A 14 25.26 -2.56 5.99
CA ILE A 14 25.85 -3.63 6.81
C ILE A 14 24.98 -4.88 6.79
N LEU A 15 23.66 -4.74 6.98
CA LEU A 15 22.72 -5.86 6.95
C LEU A 15 22.73 -6.58 5.58
N ALA A 16 22.84 -5.82 4.49
CA ALA A 16 22.96 -6.36 3.14
C ALA A 16 24.29 -7.10 2.93
N ILE A 17 25.42 -6.57 3.42
CA ILE A 17 26.73 -7.22 3.31
C ILE A 17 26.79 -8.52 4.12
N ILE A 18 26.19 -8.52 5.32
CA ILE A 18 26.11 -9.72 6.18
C ILE A 18 25.13 -10.76 5.61
N ASN A 19 24.35 -10.39 4.58
CA ASN A 19 23.31 -11.22 3.99
C ASN A 19 22.30 -11.69 5.05
N ALA A 20 21.87 -10.76 5.92
CA ALA A 20 20.93 -11.04 7.01
C ALA A 20 19.59 -11.61 6.51
N HIS A 21 19.24 -11.29 5.27
CA HIS A 21 18.06 -11.79 4.56
C HIS A 21 17.95 -13.33 4.53
N ASP A 22 19.04 -14.04 4.20
CA ASP A 22 19.02 -15.51 4.13
C ASP A 22 18.72 -16.16 5.48
N TRP A 23 19.09 -15.47 6.56
CA TRP A 23 18.76 -15.91 7.91
C TRP A 23 17.28 -15.68 8.19
N THR A 24 16.76 -14.48 7.95
CA THR A 24 15.36 -14.12 8.22
C THR A 24 14.36 -14.95 7.41
N MET A 25 14.58 -15.14 6.11
CA MET A 25 13.72 -15.98 5.27
C MET A 25 13.61 -17.43 5.75
N ARG A 26 14.63 -17.94 6.45
CA ARG A 26 14.61 -19.30 6.97
C ARG A 26 13.72 -19.49 8.20
N TYR A 27 13.50 -18.43 8.98
CA TYR A 27 12.71 -18.51 10.22
C TYR A 27 11.27 -18.03 10.08
N VAL A 28 10.99 -17.18 9.08
CA VAL A 28 9.63 -16.69 8.85
C VAL A 28 8.81 -17.76 8.14
N THR A 29 7.84 -18.31 8.86
CA THR A 29 6.92 -19.32 8.34
C THR A 29 5.65 -18.69 7.78
N THR A 30 4.87 -19.48 7.04
CA THR A 30 3.52 -19.08 6.58
C THR A 30 2.61 -18.64 7.73
N PHE A 31 2.74 -19.29 8.89
CA PHE A 31 2.01 -18.90 10.10
C PHE A 31 2.34 -17.47 10.57
N ALA A 32 3.62 -17.08 10.53
CA ALA A 32 4.02 -15.72 10.88
C ALA A 32 3.45 -14.69 9.89
N THR A 33 3.41 -15.03 8.59
CA THR A 33 2.84 -14.15 7.57
C THR A 33 1.32 -13.99 7.70
N GLU A 34 0.60 -15.06 8.08
CA GLU A 34 -0.85 -15.00 8.32
C GLU A 34 -1.20 -14.11 9.52
N ILE A 35 -0.47 -14.28 10.65
CA ILE A 35 -0.64 -13.41 11.83
C ILE A 35 -0.35 -11.95 11.47
N PHE A 36 0.67 -11.71 10.64
CA PHE A 36 1.02 -10.36 10.23
C PHE A 36 -0.07 -9.73 9.34
N SER A 37 -0.64 -10.48 8.40
CA SER A 37 -1.79 -10.04 7.60
C SER A 37 -2.99 -9.70 8.49
N LEU A 38 -3.28 -10.55 9.50
CA LEU A 38 -4.33 -10.30 10.47
C LEU A 38 -4.08 -9.01 11.27
N LEU A 39 -2.85 -8.79 11.75
CA LEU A 39 -2.46 -7.57 12.47
C LEU A 39 -2.69 -6.32 11.60
N ASN A 40 -2.25 -6.35 10.35
CA ASN A 40 -2.46 -5.23 9.43
C ASN A 40 -3.95 -4.93 9.23
N SER A 41 -4.77 -5.96 9.07
CA SER A 41 -6.19 -5.76 8.92
C SER A 41 -6.84 -5.11 10.15
N ILE A 42 -6.48 -5.58 11.35
CA ILE A 42 -6.94 -4.95 12.60
C ILE A 42 -6.53 -3.47 12.63
N ILE A 43 -5.30 -3.15 12.22
CA ILE A 43 -4.83 -1.76 12.13
C ILE A 43 -5.67 -0.96 11.12
N TYR A 44 -6.01 -1.53 9.96
CA TYR A 44 -6.85 -0.86 8.97
C TYR A 44 -8.26 -0.57 9.47
N PHE A 45 -8.92 -1.54 10.09
CA PHE A 45 -10.23 -1.33 10.71
C PHE A 45 -10.16 -0.31 11.84
N HIS A 46 -9.14 -0.40 12.70
CA HIS A 46 -8.94 0.57 13.77
C HIS A 46 -8.70 1.99 13.22
N LYS A 47 -7.92 2.14 12.15
CA LYS A 47 -7.70 3.41 11.47
C LYS A 47 -8.96 3.97 10.85
N ALA A 48 -9.78 3.13 10.22
CA ALA A 48 -11.07 3.55 9.69
C ALA A 48 -11.97 4.11 10.81
N ILE A 49 -12.03 3.43 11.96
CA ILE A 49 -12.82 3.88 13.12
C ILE A 49 -12.27 5.20 13.66
N GLN A 50 -10.95 5.35 13.82
CA GLN A 50 -10.33 6.60 14.26
C GLN A 50 -10.67 7.80 13.34
N GLU A 51 -10.73 7.59 12.03
CA GLU A 51 -11.14 8.65 11.10
C GLU A 51 -12.63 9.00 11.23
N LEU A 52 -13.49 8.01 11.51
CA LEU A 52 -14.90 8.26 11.82
C LEU A 52 -15.09 9.00 13.16
N GLU A 53 -14.31 8.67 14.18
CA GLU A 53 -14.31 9.39 15.47
C GLU A 53 -13.89 10.85 15.29
N ARG A 54 -12.83 11.11 14.51
CA ARG A 54 -12.43 12.48 14.16
C ARG A 54 -13.52 13.24 13.41
N ALA A 55 -14.24 12.56 12.51
CA ALA A 55 -15.38 13.15 11.83
C ALA A 55 -16.54 13.44 12.79
N HIS A 56 -16.75 12.62 13.81
CA HIS A 56 -17.76 12.84 14.85
C HIS A 56 -17.48 14.09 15.68
N ASP A 57 -16.23 14.29 16.09
CA ASP A 57 -15.84 15.41 16.96
C ASP A 57 -15.88 16.77 16.25
N THR A 58 -15.76 16.77 14.91
CA THR A 58 -15.61 18.00 14.10
C THR A 58 -16.88 18.40 13.36
N LEU A 59 -17.75 17.45 13.02
CA LEU A 59 -18.91 17.68 12.15
C LEU A 59 -20.22 17.76 12.94
N SER A 60 -21.23 18.41 12.35
CA SER A 60 -22.60 18.33 12.85
C SER A 60 -23.14 16.90 12.75
N PHE A 61 -24.16 16.56 13.55
CA PHE A 61 -24.74 15.22 13.56
C PHE A 61 -25.20 14.73 12.17
N ALA A 62 -25.79 15.62 11.36
CA ALA A 62 -26.20 15.30 10.00
C ALA A 62 -25.00 15.00 9.07
N ALA A 63 -23.93 15.79 9.18
CA ALA A 63 -22.70 15.58 8.42
C ALA A 63 -21.93 14.33 8.87
N PHE A 64 -21.96 14.01 10.17
CA PHE A 64 -21.43 12.75 10.68
C PHE A 64 -22.21 11.54 10.16
N LEU A 65 -23.55 11.57 10.17
CA LEU A 65 -24.36 10.49 9.62
C LEU A 65 -24.07 10.28 8.13
N TYR A 66 -23.89 11.38 7.38
CA TYR A 66 -23.46 11.31 5.99
C TYR A 66 -22.06 10.70 5.83
N ALA A 67 -21.11 11.05 6.70
CA ALA A 67 -19.78 10.45 6.72
C ALA A 67 -19.85 8.94 6.96
N VAL A 68 -20.71 8.47 7.89
CA VAL A 68 -20.93 7.04 8.13
C VAL A 68 -21.52 6.36 6.90
N ILE A 69 -22.54 6.95 6.26
CA ILE A 69 -23.14 6.43 5.01
C ILE A 69 -22.09 6.37 3.89
N GLY A 70 -21.24 7.39 3.77
CA GLY A 70 -20.15 7.41 2.79
C GLY A 70 -19.12 6.32 3.04
N ALA A 71 -18.70 6.11 4.29
CA ALA A 71 -17.71 5.09 4.65
C ALA A 71 -18.26 3.67 4.44
N VAL A 72 -19.41 3.36 5.03
CA VAL A 72 -20.05 2.03 4.92
C VAL A 72 -20.52 1.78 3.49
N GLY A 73 -21.06 2.79 2.82
CA GLY A 73 -21.48 2.71 1.42
C GLY A 73 -20.32 2.43 0.47
N THR A 74 -19.17 3.11 0.64
CA THR A 74 -17.98 2.85 -0.16
C THR A 74 -17.48 1.42 0.03
N MET A 75 -17.44 0.94 1.27
CA MET A 75 -17.03 -0.44 1.59
C MET A 75 -17.99 -1.46 0.97
N LEU A 76 -19.30 -1.33 1.18
CA LEU A 76 -20.29 -2.28 0.66
C LEU A 76 -20.31 -2.30 -0.87
N LEU A 77 -20.18 -1.13 -1.52
CA LEU A 77 -20.12 -1.05 -2.97
C LEU A 77 -18.83 -1.70 -3.50
N ALA A 78 -17.69 -1.50 -2.84
CA ALA A 78 -16.43 -2.12 -3.22
C ALA A 78 -16.51 -3.66 -3.08
N ILE A 79 -17.09 -4.17 -1.99
CA ILE A 79 -17.29 -5.62 -1.79
C ILE A 79 -18.25 -6.17 -2.86
N PHE A 80 -19.36 -5.48 -3.12
CA PHE A 80 -20.33 -5.89 -4.14
C PHE A 80 -19.68 -5.98 -5.53
N LEU A 81 -18.93 -4.94 -5.93
CA LEU A 81 -18.21 -4.91 -7.21
C LEU A 81 -17.08 -5.94 -7.28
N SER A 82 -16.37 -6.20 -6.17
CA SER A 82 -15.34 -7.25 -6.11
C SER A 82 -15.92 -8.66 -6.27
N THR A 83 -17.20 -8.84 -5.93
CA THR A 83 -17.93 -10.09 -6.10
C THR A 83 -18.48 -10.26 -7.52
N ALA A 84 -18.30 -9.27 -8.41
CA ALA A 84 -18.89 -9.26 -9.75
C ALA A 84 -18.54 -10.52 -10.54
N GLU A 85 -17.33 -11.08 -10.42
CA GLU A 85 -16.93 -12.32 -11.11
C GLU A 85 -17.88 -13.51 -10.91
N SER A 86 -18.53 -13.58 -9.74
CA SER A 86 -19.47 -14.64 -9.39
C SER A 86 -20.87 -14.47 -10.01
N TRP A 87 -21.20 -13.31 -10.59
CA TRP A 87 -22.56 -12.98 -11.07
C TRP A 87 -22.94 -13.64 -12.41
N LYS A 88 -22.61 -14.92 -12.62
CA LYS A 88 -23.08 -15.65 -13.81
C LYS A 88 -24.61 -15.79 -13.75
N PRO A 89 -25.38 -15.43 -14.80
CA PRO A 89 -24.99 -15.06 -16.18
C PRO A 89 -25.03 -13.54 -16.48
N LEU A 90 -25.16 -12.66 -15.49
CA LEU A 90 -25.14 -11.21 -15.73
C LEU A 90 -23.78 -10.77 -16.31
N PHE A 91 -23.83 -10.02 -17.40
CA PHE A 91 -22.71 -9.38 -18.11
C PHE A 91 -21.71 -10.30 -18.84
N HIS A 92 -21.04 -9.72 -19.83
CA HIS A 92 -19.93 -10.35 -20.56
C HIS A 92 -18.70 -10.46 -19.67
N ARG A 93 -17.87 -11.51 -19.86
CA ARG A 93 -16.66 -11.80 -19.07
C ARG A 93 -15.74 -10.59 -18.83
N TYR A 94 -15.48 -9.79 -19.87
CA TYR A 94 -14.61 -8.60 -19.79
C TYR A 94 -15.16 -7.50 -18.89
N ILE A 95 -16.46 -7.22 -18.95
CA ILE A 95 -17.10 -6.21 -18.10
C ILE A 95 -16.99 -6.64 -16.64
N ARG A 96 -17.23 -7.92 -16.37
CA ARG A 96 -17.20 -8.50 -15.04
C ARG A 96 -15.80 -8.49 -14.41
N MET A 97 -14.78 -8.81 -15.22
CA MET A 97 -13.38 -8.71 -14.84
C MET A 97 -13.00 -7.26 -14.53
N GLY A 98 -13.38 -6.31 -15.39
CA GLY A 98 -13.15 -4.89 -15.15
C GLY A 98 -13.85 -4.36 -13.89
N LEU A 99 -15.09 -4.76 -13.61
CA LEU A 99 -15.80 -4.36 -12.39
C LEU A 99 -15.11 -4.90 -11.12
N THR A 100 -14.55 -6.12 -11.20
CA THR A 100 -13.86 -6.76 -10.07
C THR A 100 -12.51 -6.07 -9.80
N GLU A 101 -11.70 -5.84 -10.84
CA GLU A 101 -10.36 -5.23 -10.72
C GLU A 101 -10.42 -3.75 -10.32
N TYR A 102 -11.42 -3.00 -10.82
CA TYR A 102 -11.60 -1.58 -10.53
C TYR A 102 -12.62 -1.28 -9.43
N ALA A 103 -13.04 -2.30 -8.65
CA ALA A 103 -14.09 -2.19 -7.63
C ALA A 103 -13.86 -1.03 -6.64
N ALA A 104 -12.65 -0.94 -6.08
CA ALA A 104 -12.28 0.13 -5.14
C ALA A 104 -12.29 1.51 -5.82
N ALA A 105 -11.69 1.63 -7.00
CA ALA A 105 -11.60 2.90 -7.73
C ALA A 105 -12.99 3.43 -8.13
N ILE A 106 -13.85 2.57 -8.67
CA ILE A 106 -15.23 2.92 -9.04
C ILE A 106 -16.03 3.36 -7.81
N SER A 107 -15.87 2.64 -6.69
CA SER A 107 -16.58 2.98 -5.44
C SER A 107 -16.17 4.36 -4.92
N ILE A 108 -14.86 4.66 -4.91
CA ILE A 108 -14.35 5.97 -4.52
C ILE A 108 -14.93 7.07 -5.42
N ILE A 109 -14.89 6.90 -6.74
CA ILE A 109 -15.39 7.91 -7.69
C ILE A 109 -16.88 8.18 -7.49
N ILE A 110 -17.69 7.14 -7.29
CA ILE A 110 -19.14 7.27 -7.05
C ILE A 110 -19.41 8.03 -5.76
N PHE A 111 -18.72 7.70 -4.66
CA PHE A 111 -18.94 8.34 -3.36
C PHE A 111 -18.29 9.72 -3.22
N ILE A 112 -17.30 10.07 -4.07
CA ILE A 112 -16.84 11.46 -4.25
C ILE A 112 -17.86 12.28 -5.05
N GLY A 113 -18.45 11.70 -6.10
CA GLY A 113 -19.39 12.38 -6.99
C GLY A 113 -20.78 12.59 -6.39
N MET A 114 -21.30 11.60 -5.66
CA MET A 114 -22.63 11.62 -5.02
C MET A 114 -22.90 12.89 -4.19
N PRO A 115 -21.99 13.39 -3.33
CA PRO A 115 -22.21 14.63 -2.58
C PRO A 115 -22.29 15.92 -3.42
N HIS A 116 -21.91 15.88 -4.70
CA HIS A 116 -22.01 17.01 -5.61
C HIS A 116 -23.37 17.07 -6.35
N ILE A 117 -24.21 16.04 -6.18
CA ILE A 117 -25.51 15.91 -6.83
C ILE A 117 -26.61 16.14 -5.79
N GLY A 118 -27.35 17.25 -5.92
CA GLY A 118 -28.56 17.54 -5.12
C GLY A 118 -28.33 18.38 -3.84
N GLU A 119 -29.30 18.32 -2.92
CA GLU A 119 -29.37 19.16 -1.70
C GLU A 119 -28.25 18.86 -0.68
N LEU A 120 -27.50 17.77 -0.85
CA LEU A 120 -26.33 17.42 -0.03
C LEU A 120 -25.08 18.27 -0.32
N ALA A 121 -25.13 19.15 -1.32
CA ALA A 121 -24.05 20.09 -1.62
C ALA A 121 -23.80 21.08 -0.47
N HIS A 122 -24.83 21.38 0.33
CA HIS A 122 -24.79 22.37 1.42
C HIS A 122 -24.29 21.84 2.76
N LEU A 123 -24.08 20.52 2.89
CA LEU A 123 -23.54 19.93 4.12
C LEU A 123 -22.02 20.12 4.21
N ASP A 124 -21.55 20.59 5.36
CA ASP A 124 -20.12 20.63 5.67
C ASP A 124 -19.52 19.23 5.65
N LYS A 125 -18.40 19.09 4.93
CA LYS A 125 -17.70 17.82 4.72
C LYS A 125 -16.26 17.98 5.15
N MET A 126 -15.75 17.01 5.90
CA MET A 126 -14.32 16.93 6.20
C MET A 126 -13.60 16.34 4.97
N THR A 127 -13.01 17.21 4.15
CA THR A 127 -12.20 16.81 3.00
C THR A 127 -10.72 16.76 3.35
N LEU A 128 -9.93 16.15 2.47
CA LEU A 128 -8.47 16.07 2.64
C LEU A 128 -7.84 17.47 2.74
N PRO A 129 -6.99 17.73 3.76
CA PRO A 129 -6.25 18.98 3.85
C PRO A 129 -5.21 19.02 2.72
N VAL A 130 -5.38 19.96 1.80
CA VAL A 130 -4.48 20.12 0.64
C VAL A 130 -3.68 21.41 0.75
N SER A 131 -2.37 21.33 0.52
CA SER A 131 -1.53 22.51 0.37
C SER A 131 -1.58 23.01 -1.07
N SER A 132 -1.75 24.33 -1.25
CA SER A 132 -1.77 24.97 -2.57
C SER A 132 -0.38 25.20 -3.17
N SER A 133 0.68 25.00 -2.38
CA SER A 133 2.08 25.17 -2.78
C SER A 133 2.97 24.15 -2.10
N PHE A 134 4.09 23.83 -2.74
CA PHE A 134 5.18 23.06 -2.13
C PHE A 134 5.77 23.84 -0.97
N LYS A 135 5.48 23.41 0.25
CA LYS A 135 6.04 24.00 1.47
C LYS A 135 7.07 23.05 2.08
N PRO A 136 8.21 23.57 2.56
CA PRO A 136 9.15 22.77 3.35
C PRO A 136 8.50 22.23 4.63
N THR A 137 9.06 21.13 5.16
CA THR A 137 8.54 20.36 6.31
C THR A 137 8.40 21.19 7.60
N SER A 138 9.00 22.37 7.67
CA SER A 138 8.84 23.34 8.75
C SER A 138 8.49 24.71 8.15
N PRO A 139 7.52 25.45 8.74
CA PRO A 139 7.09 26.76 8.25
C PRO A 139 8.20 27.83 8.31
N ASP A 140 9.29 27.58 9.04
CA ASP A 140 10.45 28.49 9.18
C ASP A 140 11.58 28.20 8.17
N ARG A 141 11.40 27.25 7.25
CA ARG A 141 12.44 26.87 6.26
C ARG A 141 12.07 27.33 4.86
N ASP A 142 12.96 28.11 4.25
CA ASP A 142 12.88 28.51 2.83
C ASP A 142 13.56 27.50 1.88
N LYS A 143 14.39 26.58 2.40
CA LYS A 143 15.12 25.57 1.62
C LYS A 143 14.58 24.16 1.88
N PHE A 144 14.39 23.37 0.82
CA PHE A 144 14.05 21.94 0.92
C PHE A 144 15.18 21.10 1.50
N PHE A 145 16.42 21.58 1.39
CA PHE A 145 17.57 20.88 1.91
C PHE A 145 17.68 21.05 3.43
N VAL A 146 17.83 19.95 4.16
CA VAL A 146 18.06 20.00 5.61
C VAL A 146 19.52 20.34 5.86
N GLU A 147 19.80 21.51 6.45
CA GLU A 147 21.16 21.90 6.87
C GLU A 147 21.61 21.03 8.06
N PHE A 148 21.99 19.77 7.80
CA PHE A 148 22.33 18.77 8.83
C PHE A 148 23.69 19.00 9.48
N TRP A 149 24.53 19.86 8.89
CA TRP A 149 25.89 20.18 9.33
C TRP A 149 25.97 21.17 10.50
N THR A 150 24.86 21.84 10.87
CA THR A 150 24.85 22.82 11.97
C THR A 150 24.61 22.17 13.35
N LEU A 151 24.36 20.87 13.40
CA LEU A 151 24.03 20.17 14.64
C LEU A 151 25.29 19.89 15.49
N PRO A 152 25.24 20.10 16.83
CA PRO A 152 26.31 19.68 17.72
C PRO A 152 26.58 18.18 17.62
N VAL A 153 27.87 17.80 17.66
CA VAL A 153 28.32 16.41 17.48
C VAL A 153 27.66 15.43 18.45
N GLY A 154 27.34 15.85 19.68
CA GLY A 154 26.62 15.00 20.65
C GLY A 154 25.25 14.53 20.16
N TRP A 155 24.51 15.38 19.44
CA TRP A 155 23.20 15.02 18.89
C TRP A 155 23.31 14.13 17.65
N VAL A 156 24.43 14.17 16.95
CA VAL A 156 24.73 13.24 15.85
C VAL A 156 24.85 11.83 16.40
N PHE A 157 25.62 11.62 17.46
CA PHE A 157 25.73 10.29 18.10
C PHE A 157 24.40 9.84 18.75
N ALA A 158 23.65 10.75 19.38
CA ALA A 158 22.34 10.42 19.93
C ALA A 158 21.34 9.95 18.86
N ALA A 159 21.48 10.42 17.61
CA ALA A 159 20.63 10.05 16.49
C ALA A 159 20.83 8.60 16.00
N ILE A 160 21.87 7.90 16.47
CA ILE A 160 22.09 6.48 16.16
C ILE A 160 20.96 5.61 16.72
N VAL A 161 20.49 5.87 17.94
CA VAL A 161 19.42 5.09 18.60
C VAL A 161 18.13 5.05 17.75
N PRO A 162 17.54 6.20 17.35
CA PRO A 162 16.39 6.17 16.44
C PRO A 162 16.74 5.62 15.05
N GLY A 163 18.00 5.77 14.59
CA GLY A 163 18.45 5.16 13.34
C GLY A 163 18.41 3.63 13.37
N ILE A 164 18.80 3.01 14.48
CA ILE A 164 18.71 1.55 14.68
C ILE A 164 17.24 1.10 14.64
N ILE A 165 16.35 1.80 15.35
CA ILE A 165 14.91 1.49 15.37
C ILE A 165 14.32 1.55 13.96
N ILE A 166 14.62 2.61 13.21
CA ILE A 166 14.17 2.76 11.81
C ILE A 166 14.71 1.64 10.94
N THR A 167 15.99 1.27 11.12
CA THR A 167 16.60 0.17 10.37
C THR A 167 15.89 -1.15 10.60
N ILE A 168 15.63 -1.49 11.87
CA ILE A 168 14.96 -2.74 12.22
C ILE A 168 13.54 -2.76 11.65
N LEU A 169 12.79 -1.66 11.78
CA LEU A 169 11.42 -1.56 11.27
C LEU A 169 11.38 -1.72 9.75
N PHE A 170 12.25 -1.01 9.03
CA PHE A 170 12.26 -1.01 7.57
C PHE A 170 12.75 -2.33 6.98
N PHE A 171 13.77 -2.91 7.61
CA PHE A 171 14.21 -4.25 7.28
C PHE A 171 13.06 -5.25 7.48
N PHE A 172 12.42 -5.24 8.64
CA PHE A 172 11.31 -6.16 8.93
C PHE A 172 10.15 -6.02 7.95
N ASP A 173 9.69 -4.79 7.66
CA ASP A 173 8.60 -4.55 6.71
C ASP A 173 8.96 -5.03 5.30
N HIS A 174 10.21 -4.82 4.87
CA HIS A 174 10.70 -5.29 3.59
C HIS A 174 10.72 -6.83 3.51
N GLU A 175 11.26 -7.49 4.53
CA GLU A 175 11.35 -8.95 4.59
C GLU A 175 9.95 -9.58 4.56
N VAL A 176 9.04 -9.11 5.40
CA VAL A 176 7.68 -9.64 5.47
C VAL A 176 6.92 -9.39 4.16
N SER A 177 7.02 -8.18 3.59
CA SER A 177 6.40 -7.87 2.29
C SER A 177 6.91 -8.79 1.18
N SER A 178 8.24 -8.96 1.13
CA SER A 178 8.94 -9.79 0.15
C SER A 178 8.48 -11.23 0.25
N ILE A 179 8.51 -11.81 1.46
CA ILE A 179 8.10 -13.19 1.70
C ILE A 179 6.65 -13.41 1.29
N ILE A 180 5.72 -12.52 1.67
CA ILE A 180 4.30 -12.61 1.29
C ILE A 180 4.14 -12.62 -0.23
N CYS A 181 4.88 -11.78 -0.97
CA CYS A 181 4.77 -11.71 -2.42
C CYS A 181 5.48 -12.87 -3.14
N THR A 182 6.42 -13.54 -2.48
CA THR A 182 7.17 -14.66 -3.05
C THR A 182 6.68 -16.03 -2.60
N ILE A 183 5.57 -16.11 -1.84
CA ILE A 183 4.93 -17.39 -1.51
C ILE A 183 4.65 -18.15 -2.81
N ASP A 184 4.88 -19.47 -2.80
CA ASP A 184 4.68 -20.37 -3.96
C ASP A 184 3.30 -20.23 -4.63
N ARG A 185 2.30 -19.70 -3.90
CA ARG A 185 0.97 -19.32 -4.40
C ARG A 185 1.03 -18.42 -5.64
N TYR A 186 2.01 -17.52 -5.74
CA TYR A 186 2.12 -16.55 -6.83
C TYR A 186 2.92 -17.06 -8.04
N GLY A 187 3.63 -18.20 -7.90
CA GLY A 187 4.34 -18.84 -9.00
C GLY A 187 5.38 -17.95 -9.69
N THR A 188 6.15 -17.18 -8.90
CA THR A 188 7.19 -16.26 -9.43
C THR A 188 8.35 -17.04 -10.07
N ARG A 189 8.91 -16.52 -11.18
CA ARG A 189 9.93 -17.24 -11.98
C ARG A 189 11.30 -16.58 -11.91
N LYS A 190 11.37 -15.27 -11.70
CA LYS A 190 12.65 -14.57 -11.63
C LYS A 190 13.28 -14.73 -10.24
N PRO A 191 14.61 -14.90 -10.18
CA PRO A 191 15.33 -14.97 -8.90
C PRO A 191 15.20 -13.63 -8.15
N GLY A 192 15.05 -13.71 -6.83
CA GLY A 192 14.96 -12.54 -5.96
C GLY A 192 16.30 -11.78 -5.83
N GLY A 193 16.20 -10.46 -5.68
CA GLY A 193 17.33 -9.54 -5.55
C GLY A 193 17.40 -8.85 -4.18
N PHE A 194 16.98 -9.54 -3.11
CA PHE A 194 16.63 -8.89 -1.84
C PHE A 194 17.76 -8.11 -1.17
N ALA A 195 19.01 -8.57 -1.26
CA ALA A 195 20.15 -7.82 -0.74
C ALA A 195 20.34 -6.46 -1.44
N TRP A 196 20.09 -6.41 -2.76
CA TRP A 196 20.10 -5.16 -3.52
C TRP A 196 18.92 -4.27 -3.16
N ASP A 197 17.76 -4.86 -2.88
CA ASP A 197 16.57 -4.11 -2.47
C ASP A 197 16.77 -3.44 -1.10
N ILE A 198 17.46 -4.10 -0.16
CA ILE A 198 17.85 -3.51 1.13
C ILE A 198 18.85 -2.35 0.95
N ILE A 199 19.82 -2.48 0.04
CA ILE A 199 20.76 -1.39 -0.28
C ILE A 199 20.01 -0.22 -0.91
N LEU A 200 19.08 -0.49 -1.83
CA LEU A 200 18.27 0.54 -2.45
C LEU A 200 17.42 1.26 -1.41
N LEU A 201 16.77 0.52 -0.50
CA LEU A 201 15.99 1.05 0.62
C LEU A 201 16.83 1.94 1.54
N GLY A 202 18.06 1.53 1.89
CA GLY A 202 18.98 2.34 2.67
C GLY A 202 19.35 3.64 1.94
N THR A 203 19.62 3.56 0.64
CA THR A 203 20.00 4.72 -0.19
C THR A 203 18.85 5.72 -0.32
N THR A 204 17.64 5.25 -0.62
CA THR A 204 16.45 6.12 -0.71
C THR A 204 16.11 6.74 0.63
N THR A 205 16.26 6.00 1.74
CA THR A 205 16.07 6.50 3.10
C THR A 205 17.06 7.63 3.44
N ALA A 206 18.33 7.49 3.04
CA ALA A 206 19.32 8.57 3.18
C ALA A 206 18.93 9.82 2.39
N LEU A 207 18.53 9.65 1.12
CA LEU A 207 18.10 10.75 0.26
C LEU A 207 16.86 11.46 0.82
N CYS A 208 15.86 10.72 1.29
CA CYS A 208 14.69 11.26 2.00
C CYS A 208 15.11 12.07 3.23
N GLY A 209 16.10 11.60 3.99
CA GLY A 209 16.63 12.33 5.15
C GLY A 209 17.33 13.64 4.81
N ILE A 210 18.05 13.70 3.68
CA ILE A 210 18.69 14.92 3.18
C ILE A 210 17.66 15.92 2.66
N LEU A 211 16.64 15.42 1.95
CA LEU A 211 15.55 16.20 1.38
C LEU A 211 14.48 16.59 2.42
N GLY A 212 14.53 16.05 3.63
CA GLY A 212 13.54 16.30 4.68
C GLY A 212 12.16 15.71 4.39
N ILE A 213 12.07 14.73 3.50
CA ILE A 213 10.85 14.03 3.10
C ILE A 213 10.71 12.78 3.97
N PRO A 214 9.50 12.40 4.43
CA PRO A 214 9.31 11.12 5.11
C PRO A 214 9.77 9.96 4.21
N PRO A 215 10.57 9.02 4.76
CA PRO A 215 11.00 7.86 3.99
C PRO A 215 9.82 6.92 3.72
N ALA A 216 9.86 6.22 2.58
CA ALA A 216 8.87 5.21 2.21
C ALA A 216 9.38 3.81 2.57
N ASN A 217 8.51 2.99 3.17
CA ASN A 217 8.73 1.58 3.50
C ASN A 217 7.83 0.66 2.66
N GLY A 218 8.02 -0.66 2.79
CA GLY A 218 7.18 -1.66 2.14
C GLY A 218 5.70 -1.50 2.51
N LEU A 219 4.85 -1.28 1.50
CA LEU A 219 3.41 -1.08 1.70
C LEU A 219 2.69 -2.43 1.72
N LEU A 220 2.49 -2.95 2.94
CA LEU A 220 2.14 -4.36 3.16
C LEU A 220 0.79 -4.85 2.61
N PRO A 221 -0.33 -4.09 2.55
CA PRO A 221 -1.49 -4.58 1.81
C PRO A 221 -1.38 -4.28 0.31
N GLN A 222 -0.62 -3.24 -0.07
CA GLN A 222 -0.58 -2.80 -1.45
C GLN A 222 0.28 -3.74 -2.31
N ALA A 223 1.37 -4.27 -1.76
CA ALA A 223 2.23 -5.24 -2.43
C ALA A 223 1.50 -6.55 -2.81
N PRO A 224 0.78 -7.23 -1.89
CA PRO A 224 0.00 -8.42 -2.24
C PRO A 224 -1.19 -8.09 -3.13
N LEU A 225 -1.94 -7.01 -2.89
CA LEU A 225 -3.04 -6.61 -3.79
C LEU A 225 -2.54 -6.30 -5.20
N HIS A 226 -1.37 -5.67 -5.32
CA HIS A 226 -0.75 -5.43 -6.62
C HIS A 226 -0.37 -6.75 -7.31
N SER A 227 0.25 -7.67 -6.57
CA SER A 227 0.60 -9.00 -7.08
C SER A 227 -0.63 -9.79 -7.49
N GLU A 228 -1.72 -9.71 -6.70
CA GLU A 228 -3.00 -10.35 -7.01
C GLU A 228 -3.66 -9.77 -8.27
N SER A 229 -3.62 -8.45 -8.46
CA SER A 229 -4.13 -7.80 -9.67
C SER A 229 -3.37 -8.19 -10.94
N LEU A 230 -2.13 -8.66 -10.81
CA LEU A 230 -1.27 -9.12 -11.90
C LEU A 230 -1.35 -10.64 -12.10
N MET A 231 -2.15 -11.36 -11.32
CA MET A 231 -2.33 -12.80 -11.47
C MET A 231 -3.14 -13.14 -12.73
N HIS A 232 -2.66 -14.12 -13.47
CA HIS A 232 -3.37 -14.74 -14.57
C HIS A 232 -3.39 -16.26 -14.39
N SER A 233 -4.45 -16.91 -14.87
CA SER A 233 -4.53 -18.37 -14.92
C SER A 233 -3.86 -18.83 -16.21
N GLU A 234 -2.68 -19.43 -16.11
CA GLU A 234 -2.02 -20.09 -17.22
C GLU A 234 -2.39 -21.58 -17.20
N ARG A 235 -2.83 -22.10 -18.35
CA ARG A 235 -3.11 -23.52 -18.52
C ARG A 235 -1.83 -24.24 -18.87
N GLU A 236 -1.20 -24.85 -17.89
CA GLU A 236 -0.07 -25.73 -18.14
C GLU A 236 -0.55 -27.13 -18.42
N GLN A 237 -0.16 -27.64 -19.58
CA GLN A 237 -0.31 -29.03 -19.93
C GLN A 237 0.84 -29.82 -19.32
N ARG A 238 0.56 -30.56 -18.25
CA ARG A 238 1.53 -31.49 -17.66
C ARG A 238 1.19 -32.89 -18.15
N THR A 239 2.10 -33.50 -18.90
CA THR A 239 2.04 -34.92 -19.25
C THR A 239 2.31 -35.72 -17.98
N VAL A 240 1.25 -36.30 -17.41
CA VAL A 240 1.34 -37.25 -16.31
C VAL A 240 1.28 -38.64 -16.93
N ILE A 241 2.34 -39.44 -16.69
CA ILE A 241 2.39 -40.84 -17.10
C ILE A 241 1.67 -41.63 -16.00
N THR A 242 0.46 -42.08 -16.28
CA THR A 242 -0.32 -42.96 -15.39
C THR A 242 -0.57 -44.26 -16.15
N ASP A 243 -0.16 -45.40 -15.59
CA ASP A 243 -0.28 -46.73 -16.21
C ASP A 243 0.36 -46.85 -17.62
N GLY A 244 1.49 -46.18 -17.86
CA GLY A 244 2.23 -46.30 -19.13
C GLY A 244 1.62 -45.55 -20.31
N GLU A 245 0.51 -44.83 -20.11
CA GLU A 245 -0.06 -43.89 -21.09
C GLU A 245 0.23 -42.44 -20.70
N GLU A 246 0.74 -41.65 -21.64
CA GLU A 246 0.92 -40.21 -21.46
C GLU A 246 -0.45 -39.51 -21.50
N LYS A 247 -0.97 -39.12 -20.33
CA LYS A 247 -2.16 -38.26 -20.25
C LYS A 247 -1.74 -36.81 -20.08
N VAL A 248 -2.16 -35.96 -21.03
CA VAL A 248 -1.96 -34.52 -20.96
C VAL A 248 -3.06 -33.94 -20.06
N GLU A 249 -2.76 -33.77 -18.77
CA GLU A 249 -3.67 -33.07 -17.86
C GLU A 249 -3.38 -31.56 -17.94
N THR A 250 -4.43 -30.78 -18.20
CA THR A 250 -4.32 -29.31 -18.20
C THR A 250 -4.57 -28.81 -16.79
N HIS A 251 -3.51 -28.47 -16.07
CA HIS A 251 -3.59 -27.81 -14.77
C HIS A 251 -3.62 -26.29 -14.97
N GLU A 252 -4.60 -25.61 -14.37
CA GLU A 252 -4.62 -24.16 -14.27
C GLU A 252 -3.67 -23.71 -13.15
N VAL A 253 -2.51 -23.16 -13.53
CA VAL A 253 -1.52 -22.59 -12.62
C VAL A 253 -1.71 -21.07 -12.60
N LYS A 254 -1.97 -20.51 -11.42
CA LYS A 254 -2.02 -19.05 -11.25
C LYS A 254 -0.59 -18.50 -11.24
N ARG A 255 -0.34 -17.48 -12.06
CA ARG A 255 0.99 -16.87 -12.25
C ARG A 255 0.89 -15.36 -12.28
N VAL A 256 1.88 -14.70 -11.71
CA VAL A 256 1.96 -13.23 -11.71
C VAL A 256 2.76 -12.73 -12.91
N TYR A 257 2.22 -11.75 -13.63
CA TYR A 257 3.00 -11.00 -14.60
C TYR A 257 4.00 -10.07 -13.89
N GLU A 258 5.27 -10.44 -13.87
CA GLU A 258 6.34 -9.63 -13.28
C GLU A 258 6.73 -8.45 -14.20
N GLN A 259 6.02 -7.33 -14.08
CA GLN A 259 6.17 -6.12 -14.89
C GLN A 259 6.88 -4.99 -14.14
N ARG A 260 7.65 -4.17 -14.87
CA ARG A 260 8.29 -2.94 -14.32
C ARG A 260 7.48 -1.67 -14.59
N TRP A 261 6.57 -1.72 -15.55
CA TRP A 261 5.79 -0.56 -16.00
C TRP A 261 4.73 -0.15 -14.98
N SER A 262 4.10 -1.10 -14.28
CA SER A 262 3.09 -0.79 -13.26
C SER A 262 3.66 0.08 -12.14
N SER A 263 4.81 -0.33 -11.57
CA SER A 263 5.50 0.44 -10.52
C SER A 263 6.00 1.80 -11.03
N PHE A 264 6.49 1.87 -12.27
CA PHE A 264 6.93 3.13 -12.86
C PHE A 264 5.76 4.10 -13.12
N LEU A 265 4.64 3.61 -13.63
CA LEU A 265 3.42 4.39 -13.82
C LEU A 265 2.84 4.85 -12.48
N HIS A 266 2.87 4.00 -11.47
CA HIS A 266 2.46 4.36 -10.12
C HIS A 266 3.35 5.48 -9.54
N ALA A 267 4.67 5.39 -9.67
CA ALA A 267 5.59 6.46 -9.27
C ALA A 267 5.34 7.77 -10.05
N GLY A 268 5.13 7.67 -11.36
CA GLY A 268 4.77 8.82 -12.21
C GLY A 268 3.44 9.46 -11.80
N ALA A 269 2.44 8.64 -11.44
CA ALA A 269 1.16 9.13 -10.93
C ALA A 269 1.32 9.85 -9.59
N ILE A 270 2.11 9.31 -8.64
CA ILE A 270 2.41 10.00 -7.38
C ILE A 270 3.03 11.38 -7.66
N LEU A 271 4.02 11.46 -8.54
CA LEU A 271 4.65 12.74 -8.92
C LEU A 271 3.65 13.71 -9.55
N LEU A 272 2.73 13.23 -10.38
CA LEU A 272 1.68 14.03 -10.98
C LEU A 272 0.71 14.58 -9.91
N PHE A 273 0.28 13.74 -8.98
CA PHE A 273 -0.68 14.09 -7.92
C PHE A 273 -0.08 14.99 -6.83
N VAL A 274 1.24 14.96 -6.68
CA VAL A 274 1.99 15.91 -5.84
C VAL A 274 1.99 17.32 -6.44
N SER A 275 1.70 17.49 -7.74
CA SER A 275 1.64 18.82 -8.35
C SER A 275 0.36 19.60 -7.96
N PRO A 276 0.44 20.94 -7.81
CA PRO A 276 -0.68 21.77 -7.31
C PRO A 276 -2.04 21.61 -8.00
N PRO A 277 -2.16 21.45 -9.33
CA PRO A 277 -3.47 21.29 -9.96
C PRO A 277 -4.16 19.98 -9.58
N PHE A 278 -3.41 18.88 -9.47
CA PHE A 278 -3.97 17.58 -9.10
C PHE A 278 -4.19 17.45 -7.59
N MET A 279 -3.43 18.17 -6.76
CA MET A 279 -3.73 18.30 -5.34
C MET A 279 -5.12 18.91 -5.08
N LYS A 280 -5.59 19.85 -5.91
CA LYS A 280 -6.97 20.37 -5.78
C LYS A 280 -8.02 19.29 -6.01
N VAL A 281 -7.77 18.36 -6.92
CA VAL A 281 -8.67 17.22 -7.19
C VAL A 281 -8.70 16.28 -5.99
N LEU A 282 -7.54 15.98 -5.38
CA LEU A 282 -7.46 15.22 -4.14
C LEU A 282 -8.28 15.86 -3.00
N GLY A 283 -8.23 17.19 -2.90
CA GLY A 283 -8.96 17.96 -1.89
C GLY A 283 -10.49 17.89 -2.00
N LEU A 284 -11.04 17.35 -3.09
CA LEU A 284 -12.47 17.06 -3.22
C LEU A 284 -12.87 15.75 -2.53
N THR A 285 -11.89 14.91 -2.16
CA THR A 285 -12.15 13.60 -1.58
C THR A 285 -12.55 13.75 -0.11
N PRO A 286 -13.76 13.29 0.28
CA PRO A 286 -14.15 13.25 1.68
C PRO A 286 -13.32 12.20 2.44
N THR A 287 -12.89 12.55 3.64
CA THR A 287 -12.16 11.63 4.54
C THR A 287 -12.96 10.37 4.89
N SER A 288 -14.29 10.47 4.90
CA SER A 288 -15.20 9.33 5.09
C SER A 288 -15.07 8.25 4.02
N VAL A 289 -14.83 8.63 2.76
CA VAL A 289 -14.64 7.68 1.65
C VAL A 289 -13.33 6.92 1.83
N LEU A 290 -12.29 7.58 2.35
CA LEU A 290 -11.01 6.93 2.68
C LEU A 290 -11.15 5.94 3.84
N ALA A 291 -11.97 6.26 4.85
CA ALA A 291 -12.29 5.31 5.90
C ALA A 291 -13.00 4.07 5.35
N GLY A 292 -13.92 4.25 4.39
CA GLY A 292 -14.53 3.14 3.65
C GLY A 292 -13.51 2.29 2.89
N LEU A 293 -12.53 2.92 2.24
CA LEU A 293 -11.43 2.23 1.56
C LEU A 293 -10.55 1.45 2.55
N PHE A 294 -10.23 2.00 3.72
CA PHE A 294 -9.46 1.28 4.75
C PHE A 294 -10.20 0.04 5.26
N MET A 295 -11.52 0.12 5.46
CA MET A 295 -12.31 -1.07 5.81
C MET A 295 -12.30 -2.12 4.70
N PHE A 296 -12.41 -1.71 3.43
CA PHE A 296 -12.32 -2.62 2.29
C PHE A 296 -10.94 -3.29 2.20
N MET A 297 -9.84 -2.53 2.34
CA MET A 297 -8.48 -3.08 2.35
C MET A 297 -8.26 -4.05 3.52
N GLY A 298 -8.84 -3.76 4.69
CA GLY A 298 -8.81 -4.66 5.84
C GLY A 298 -9.51 -5.98 5.58
N GLU A 299 -10.70 -5.95 4.97
CA GLU A 299 -11.44 -7.15 4.57
C GLU A 299 -10.68 -7.99 3.54
N GLN A 300 -10.14 -7.35 2.50
CA GLN A 300 -9.36 -8.04 1.48
C GLN A 300 -8.13 -8.72 2.07
N SER A 301 -7.42 -8.05 2.99
CA SER A 301 -6.27 -8.64 3.70
C SER A 301 -6.64 -9.89 4.51
N LEU A 302 -7.87 -9.99 5.04
CA LEU A 302 -8.38 -11.21 5.71
C LEU A 302 -8.74 -12.31 4.71
N SER A 303 -9.20 -11.92 3.52
CA SER A 303 -9.69 -12.83 2.50
C SER A 303 -8.56 -13.56 1.76
N VAL A 304 -7.32 -13.02 1.84
CA VAL A 304 -6.11 -13.68 1.32
C VAL A 304 -5.87 -15.00 2.08
N LYS A 305 -6.38 -16.10 1.52
CA LYS A 305 -6.16 -17.49 1.96
C LYS A 305 -5.04 -18.18 1.20
#